data_AF-A0A7Y2B3Y7-F1
#
_entry.id   AF-A0A7Y2B3Y7-F1
#
_cell.length_a   1.000
_cell.length_b   1.000
_cell.length_c   1.000
_cell.angle_alpha   90.00
_cell.angle_beta   90.00
_cell.angle_gamma   90.00
#
_symmetry.space_group_name_H-M   'P 1'
#
loop_
_entity.id
_entity.type
_entity.pdbx_description
1 polymer ?
#
loop_
_entity_poly.entity_id
_entity_poly.type
_entity_poly.pdbx_seq_one_letter_code
_entity_poly.pdbx_strand_id
1 'polypeptide(L)'
;MNSAYDQPRNRPSRARNRQEATSRRRACGIVCAFLIATVATVAALAPAARADEPRLTVRAPLGAEILVDGNLIGRAPIPPITLVEGKHEVEARLRGYMSRTAGYYARPIRGESLIFYLHRKTKRGALMRSALIPGWGSHYGDRTRTGIAWFVAEASLVAYAFSQDSQFGDDLIAYEAAVETYEAAVTDEEIAATRRDRDAAYDDLTSTENRRDRAIWAAVSVHVLSMADAWFRFPFGDLPARPTLASHGANGEFATEIALRWEFR
;
A
#
# COMPACT_ATOMS: atom_id res chain seq x y z
N MET A 1 89.25 -15.55 46.29
CA MET A 1 89.43 -16.50 45.17
C MET A 1 89.68 -15.65 43.93
N ASN A 2 90.90 -15.14 43.65
CA ASN A 2 92.04 -15.83 43.00
C ASN A 2 91.57 -16.90 42.01
N SER A 3 91.67 -16.64 40.70
CA SER A 3 92.86 -16.88 39.83
C SER A 3 92.40 -17.96 38.84
N ALA A 4 92.65 -18.01 37.54
CA ALA A 4 93.70 -17.52 36.65
C ALA A 4 93.13 -17.66 35.20
N TYR A 5 93.38 -16.76 34.24
CA TYR A 5 94.56 -16.72 33.34
C TYR A 5 94.66 -17.97 32.41
N ASP A 6 94.99 -17.93 31.11
CA ASP A 6 95.77 -16.96 30.32
C ASP A 6 95.70 -17.26 28.79
N GLN A 7 95.64 -16.19 27.96
CA GLN A 7 96.37 -15.91 26.68
C GLN A 7 96.38 -16.89 25.46
N PRO A 8 96.89 -16.51 24.24
CA PRO A 8 97.80 -15.40 23.89
C PRO A 8 97.58 -14.53 22.62
N ARG A 9 98.45 -13.51 22.60
CA ARG A 9 98.89 -12.45 21.66
C ARG A 9 99.16 -12.86 20.19
N ASN A 10 99.02 -11.91 19.24
CA ASN A 10 100.16 -11.33 18.47
C ASN A 10 99.78 -10.14 17.55
N ARG A 11 100.66 -9.13 17.45
CA ARG A 11 100.70 -8.05 16.41
C ARG A 11 101.62 -8.53 15.23
N PRO A 12 102.10 -7.73 14.24
CA PRO A 12 101.82 -6.34 13.80
C PRO A 12 101.83 -6.07 12.25
N SER A 13 101.58 -4.80 11.88
CA SER A 13 102.33 -3.96 10.92
C SER A 13 102.07 -3.95 9.39
N ARG A 14 101.89 -2.70 8.91
CA ARG A 14 102.54 -2.03 7.75
C ARG A 14 102.29 -2.56 6.33
N ALA A 15 101.65 -1.73 5.50
CA ALA A 15 102.15 -1.35 4.16
C ALA A 15 101.32 -0.17 3.61
N ARG A 16 101.95 1.00 3.43
CA ARG A 16 102.33 1.63 2.13
C ARG A 16 101.18 2.41 1.48
N ASN A 17 101.25 3.74 1.54
CA ASN A 17 101.94 4.66 0.60
C ASN A 17 100.96 5.13 -0.49
N ARG A 18 100.62 6.43 -0.47
CA ARG A 18 101.10 7.46 -1.42
C ARG A 18 100.59 7.18 -2.83
N GLN A 19 99.57 7.93 -3.24
CA GLN A 19 99.75 9.17 -4.00
C GLN A 19 100.62 8.96 -5.22
N GLU A 20 99.95 8.70 -6.33
CA GLU A 20 100.37 8.85 -7.72
C GLU A 20 99.14 8.35 -8.50
N ALA A 21 98.64 8.94 -9.56
CA ALA A 21 98.91 10.17 -10.27
C ALA A 21 97.75 10.27 -11.28
N THR A 22 97.43 11.49 -11.75
CA THR A 22 97.16 11.78 -13.18
C THR A 22 96.18 10.84 -13.92
N SER A 23 95.03 11.26 -14.45
CA SER A 23 94.83 12.35 -15.40
C SER A 23 93.38 12.20 -15.89
N ARG A 24 92.57 13.25 -15.87
CA ARG A 24 92.26 14.07 -17.06
C ARG A 24 91.97 13.27 -18.35
N ARG A 25 90.67 13.16 -18.64
CA ARG A 25 89.94 13.59 -19.86
C ARG A 25 89.23 12.49 -20.66
N ARG A 26 88.04 12.90 -21.14
CA ARG A 26 87.17 12.35 -22.21
C ARG A 26 86.24 11.25 -21.69
N ALA A 27 84.91 11.36 -21.66
CA ALA A 27 83.90 11.90 -22.57
C ALA A 27 82.95 10.73 -22.90
N CYS A 28 81.64 11.00 -22.84
CA CYS A 28 80.56 10.28 -23.52
C CYS A 28 80.12 8.90 -22.97
N GLY A 29 78.79 8.70 -22.89
CA GLY A 29 78.13 7.40 -22.70
C GLY A 29 77.14 7.36 -21.53
N ILE A 30 75.93 7.91 -21.66
CA ILE A 30 74.71 7.17 -22.04
C ILE A 30 74.09 6.38 -20.87
N VAL A 31 72.99 6.96 -20.33
CA VAL A 31 71.72 6.29 -19.95
C VAL A 31 71.67 5.45 -18.66
N CYS A 32 70.50 5.54 -18.00
CA CYS A 32 69.98 4.76 -16.86
C CYS A 32 70.29 5.25 -15.44
N ALA A 33 69.39 6.07 -14.87
CA ALA A 33 68.51 5.63 -13.77
C ALA A 33 67.72 6.80 -13.14
N PHE A 34 66.40 6.79 -13.34
CA PHE A 34 65.34 7.09 -12.34
C PHE A 34 65.57 8.33 -11.44
N LEU A 35 65.02 9.52 -11.73
CA LEU A 35 63.59 9.86 -11.53
C LEU A 35 62.92 8.99 -10.47
N ILE A 36 62.85 9.49 -9.23
CA ILE A 36 61.73 9.42 -8.26
C ILE A 36 62.30 9.92 -6.92
N ALA A 37 61.95 11.14 -6.51
CA ALA A 37 61.74 11.54 -5.12
C ALA A 37 61.59 13.06 -5.04
N THR A 38 60.36 13.54 -5.22
CA THR A 38 59.67 14.53 -4.37
C THR A 38 58.50 15.15 -5.15
N VAL A 39 57.43 14.36 -5.33
CA VAL A 39 56.08 14.90 -5.43
C VAL A 39 55.31 14.26 -4.28
N ALA A 40 55.56 14.76 -3.07
CA ALA A 40 54.72 14.45 -1.91
C ALA A 40 53.57 15.47 -1.91
N THR A 41 52.56 15.13 -2.70
CA THR A 41 51.14 15.29 -2.39
C THR A 41 50.78 16.36 -1.37
N VAL A 42 50.38 17.54 -1.87
CA VAL A 42 49.25 18.24 -1.25
C VAL A 42 48.03 17.34 -1.49
N ALA A 43 47.76 16.44 -0.54
CA ALA A 43 46.45 15.83 -0.44
C ALA A 43 45.48 16.99 -0.14
N ALA A 44 44.87 17.51 -1.19
CA ALA A 44 43.75 18.42 -1.05
C ALA A 44 42.78 17.76 -0.08
N LEU A 45 42.50 18.43 1.05
CA LEU A 45 41.26 18.28 1.77
C LEU A 45 40.15 18.63 0.79
N ALA A 46 39.77 17.67 -0.05
CA ALA A 46 38.46 17.71 -0.67
C ALA A 46 37.49 17.77 0.52
N PRO A 47 36.57 18.77 0.57
CA PRO A 47 35.50 18.69 1.54
C PRO A 47 34.86 17.32 1.32
N ALA A 48 34.76 16.50 2.37
CA ALA A 48 33.93 15.31 2.33
C ALA A 48 32.60 15.79 1.77
N ALA A 49 32.27 15.36 0.54
CA ALA A 49 30.99 15.68 -0.05
C ALA A 49 29.97 15.29 1.02
N ARG A 50 29.27 16.27 1.59
CA ARG A 50 28.19 15.98 2.54
C ARG A 50 27.35 14.94 1.82
N ALA A 51 27.20 13.76 2.41
CA ALA A 51 26.30 12.76 1.86
C ALA A 51 24.96 13.49 1.68
N ASP A 52 24.57 13.75 0.43
CA ASP A 52 23.34 14.48 0.14
C ASP A 52 22.23 13.60 0.72
N GLU A 53 21.54 14.06 1.76
CA GLU A 53 20.44 13.28 2.34
C GLU A 53 19.41 12.96 1.24
N PRO A 54 18.79 11.77 1.21
CA PRO A 54 17.76 11.44 0.23
C PRO A 54 16.60 12.44 0.34
N ARG A 55 16.46 13.32 -0.65
CA ARG A 55 15.37 14.31 -0.70
C ARG A 55 14.43 13.99 -1.84
N LEU A 56 13.17 13.71 -1.50
CA LEU A 56 12.12 13.44 -2.46
C LEU A 56 11.18 14.64 -2.60
N THR A 57 10.95 15.09 -3.82
CA THR A 57 9.90 16.06 -4.14
C THR A 57 8.61 15.34 -4.52
N VAL A 58 7.59 15.39 -3.67
CA VAL A 58 6.29 14.79 -3.97
C VAL A 58 5.37 15.82 -4.63
N ARG A 59 4.86 15.51 -5.82
CA ARG A 59 3.86 16.31 -6.53
C ARG A 59 2.52 15.58 -6.52
N ALA A 60 1.49 16.24 -6.00
CA ALA A 60 0.15 15.69 -5.91
C ALA A 60 -0.88 16.83 -6.08
N PRO A 61 -2.17 16.51 -6.24
CA PRO A 61 -3.21 17.52 -6.31
C PRO A 61 -3.22 18.40 -5.06
N LEU A 62 -3.56 19.68 -5.21
CA LEU A 62 -3.65 20.63 -4.10
C LEU A 62 -4.55 20.10 -2.96
N GLY A 63 -4.05 20.16 -1.72
CA GLY A 63 -4.75 19.69 -0.53
C GLY A 63 -4.70 18.18 -0.30
N ALA A 64 -4.06 17.40 -1.18
CA ALA A 64 -3.89 15.96 -0.98
C ALA A 64 -2.97 15.69 0.22
N GLU A 65 -3.41 14.82 1.12
CA GLU A 65 -2.62 14.32 2.24
C GLU A 65 -1.53 13.37 1.73
N ILE A 66 -0.29 13.60 2.13
CA ILE A 66 0.86 12.77 1.78
C ILE A 66 1.30 11.99 3.01
N LEU A 67 1.32 10.67 2.89
CA LEU A 67 1.75 9.76 3.93
C LEU A 67 3.02 9.03 3.46
N VAL A 68 3.94 8.81 4.39
CA VAL A 68 5.14 8.00 4.18
C VAL A 68 5.17 6.91 5.23
N ASP A 69 5.21 5.66 4.81
CA ASP A 69 5.15 4.47 5.66
C ASP A 69 3.97 4.51 6.64
N GLY A 70 2.83 5.03 6.16
CA GLY A 70 1.59 5.22 6.94
C GLY A 70 1.53 6.47 7.82
N ASN A 71 2.63 7.23 7.96
CA ASN A 71 2.66 8.46 8.75
C ASN A 71 2.32 9.68 7.90
N LEU A 72 1.36 10.50 8.36
CA LEU A 72 1.00 11.75 7.68
C LEU A 72 2.14 12.76 7.80
N ILE A 73 2.71 13.13 6.64
CA ILE A 73 3.80 14.14 6.56
C ILE A 73 3.23 15.54 6.36
N GLY A 74 2.13 15.67 5.61
CA GLY A 74 1.50 16.96 5.37
C GLY A 74 0.48 16.94 4.23
N ARG A 75 0.10 18.13 3.76
CA ARG A 75 -0.83 18.33 2.64
C ARG A 75 -0.15 19.04 1.48
N ALA A 76 -0.34 18.54 0.27
CA ALA A 76 0.27 19.08 -0.93
C ALA A 76 -0.20 20.52 -1.22
N PRO A 77 0.68 21.40 -1.70
CA PRO A 77 2.10 21.15 -1.93
C PRO A 77 2.91 21.11 -0.61
N ILE A 78 3.81 20.13 -0.50
CA ILE A 78 4.73 19.98 0.63
C ILE A 78 6.17 20.27 0.19
N PRO A 79 7.01 20.87 1.05
CA PRO A 79 8.44 20.97 0.80
C PRO A 79 9.08 19.59 0.53
N PRO A 80 10.25 19.53 -0.13
CA PRO A 80 10.97 18.28 -0.33
C PRO A 80 11.21 17.55 1.00
N ILE A 81 10.80 16.29 1.06
CA ILE A 81 10.88 15.46 2.26
C ILE A 81 12.22 14.74 2.31
N THR A 82 12.86 14.72 3.47
CA THR A 82 14.05 13.89 3.70
C THR A 82 13.60 12.50 4.12
N LEU A 83 14.15 11.48 3.45
CA LEU A 83 13.89 10.07 3.75
C LEU A 83 15.17 9.38 4.21
N VAL A 84 15.02 8.35 5.02
CA VAL A 84 16.13 7.45 5.34
C VAL A 84 16.49 6.69 4.06
N GLU A 85 17.75 6.31 3.89
CA GLU A 85 18.12 5.48 2.74
C GLU A 85 17.41 4.11 2.84
N GLY A 86 16.74 3.69 1.77
CA GLY A 86 16.01 2.42 1.75
C GLY A 86 14.64 2.50 1.08
N LYS A 87 13.84 1.43 1.24
CA LYS A 87 12.50 1.33 0.66
C LYS A 87 11.47 2.03 1.55
N HIS A 88 10.67 2.88 0.94
CA HIS A 88 9.56 3.59 1.54
C HIS A 88 8.28 3.38 0.73
N GLU A 89 7.15 3.49 1.42
CA GLU A 89 5.82 3.51 0.81
C GLU A 89 5.25 4.92 0.91
N VAL A 90 5.04 5.56 -0.24
CA VAL A 90 4.47 6.92 -0.30
C VAL A 90 3.03 6.82 -0.79
N GLU A 91 2.10 7.36 -0.02
CA GLU A 91 0.68 7.38 -0.35
C GLU A 91 0.17 8.82 -0.46
N ALA A 92 -0.63 9.08 -1.50
CA ALA A 92 -1.38 10.31 -1.64
C ALA A 92 -2.88 10.04 -1.47
N ARG A 93 -3.52 10.74 -0.54
CA ARG A 93 -4.97 10.66 -0.24
C ARG A 93 -5.63 12.01 -0.48
N LEU A 94 -6.78 12.00 -1.14
CA LEU A 94 -7.61 13.19 -1.28
C LEU A 94 -9.08 12.78 -1.19
N ARG A 95 -9.84 13.50 -0.36
CA ARG A 95 -11.27 13.23 -0.17
C ARG A 95 -11.98 13.23 -1.53
N GLY A 96 -12.84 12.24 -1.80
CA GLY A 96 -13.54 12.13 -3.08
C GLY A 96 -12.68 11.66 -4.26
N TYR A 97 -11.41 11.30 -4.03
CA TYR A 97 -10.52 10.64 -5.00
C TYR A 97 -10.07 9.27 -4.47
N MET A 98 -9.64 8.40 -5.39
CA MET A 98 -8.90 7.19 -5.02
C MET A 98 -7.57 7.57 -4.43
N SER A 99 -7.21 6.99 -3.29
CA SER A 99 -5.84 7.05 -2.84
C SER A 99 -4.94 6.25 -3.77
N ARG A 100 -3.68 6.67 -3.87
CA ARG A 100 -2.68 5.97 -4.67
C ARG A 100 -1.41 5.85 -3.85
N THR A 101 -0.87 4.64 -3.87
CA THR A 101 0.35 4.29 -3.16
C THR A 101 1.43 3.88 -4.15
N ALA A 102 2.67 4.29 -3.89
CA ALA A 102 3.83 3.97 -4.69
C ALA A 102 5.00 3.59 -3.79
N GLY A 103 5.65 2.47 -4.11
CA GLY A 103 6.94 2.13 -3.51
C GLY A 103 8.04 3.04 -4.08
N TYR A 104 8.85 3.61 -3.21
CA TYR A 104 9.97 4.46 -3.56
C TYR A 104 11.23 3.96 -2.86
N TYR A 105 12.37 3.96 -3.56
CA TYR A 105 13.65 3.56 -2.97
C TYR A 105 14.52 4.81 -2.82
N ALA A 106 14.58 5.33 -1.60
CA ALA A 106 15.31 6.53 -1.26
C ALA A 106 16.82 6.31 -1.39
N ARG A 107 17.46 7.21 -2.14
CA ARG A 107 18.90 7.25 -2.37
C ARG A 107 19.40 8.68 -2.22
N PRO A 108 20.69 8.88 -1.89
CA PRO A 108 21.32 10.19 -1.79
C PRO A 108 21.54 10.82 -3.19
N ILE A 109 20.46 10.98 -3.96
CA ILE A 109 20.45 11.55 -5.31
C ILE A 109 19.68 12.86 -5.27
N ARG A 110 20.23 13.90 -5.89
CA ARG A 110 19.65 15.23 -5.92
C ARG A 110 18.50 15.30 -6.94
N GLY A 111 17.34 15.81 -6.51
CA GLY A 111 16.26 16.21 -7.41
C GLY A 111 15.27 15.10 -7.81
N GLU A 112 15.20 13.99 -7.09
CA GLU A 112 14.18 12.97 -7.37
C GLU A 112 12.77 13.50 -7.06
N SER A 113 11.82 13.09 -7.91
CA SER A 113 10.42 13.49 -7.77
C SER A 113 9.47 12.35 -8.03
N LEU A 114 8.37 12.32 -7.27
CA LEU A 114 7.30 11.35 -7.38
C LEU A 114 5.99 12.09 -7.61
N ILE A 115 5.29 11.74 -8.69
CA ILE A 115 4.06 12.42 -9.12
C ILE A 115 2.85 11.50 -8.93
N PHE A 116 1.86 11.98 -8.18
CA PHE A 116 0.59 11.29 -7.97
C PHE A 116 -0.53 11.91 -8.80
N TYR A 117 -1.04 11.11 -9.73
CA TYR A 117 -2.33 11.36 -10.38
C TYR A 117 -3.42 10.61 -9.63
N LEU A 118 -4.38 11.33 -9.07
CA LEU A 118 -5.52 10.76 -8.36
C LEU A 118 -6.77 10.79 -9.23
N HIS A 119 -7.50 9.68 -9.26
CA HIS A 119 -8.77 9.57 -9.99
C HIS A 119 -9.95 9.87 -9.09
N ARG A 120 -10.91 10.66 -9.58
CA ARG A 120 -12.11 11.03 -8.82
C ARG A 120 -13.00 9.80 -8.61
N LYS A 121 -13.60 9.70 -7.44
CA LYS A 121 -14.66 8.73 -7.15
C LYS A 121 -15.93 9.10 -7.93
N THR A 122 -16.67 8.10 -8.39
CA THR A 122 -17.86 8.33 -9.26
C THR A 122 -19.12 7.66 -8.71
N LYS A 123 -20.27 8.26 -9.02
CA LYS A 123 -21.59 7.68 -8.70
C LYS A 123 -21.79 6.31 -9.34
N ARG A 124 -21.40 6.17 -10.61
CA ARG A 124 -21.45 4.89 -11.33
C ARG A 124 -20.58 3.84 -10.63
N GLY A 125 -19.38 4.21 -10.18
CA GLY A 125 -18.51 3.32 -9.41
C GLY A 125 -19.07 2.93 -8.05
N ALA A 126 -19.80 3.82 -7.37
CA ALA A 126 -20.49 3.53 -6.12
C ALA A 126 -21.70 2.59 -6.33
N LEU A 127 -22.49 2.83 -7.38
CA LEU A 127 -23.64 2.00 -7.74
C LEU A 127 -23.21 0.56 -8.04
N MET A 128 -22.20 0.37 -8.91
CA MET A 128 -21.72 -0.98 -9.25
C MET A 128 -21.26 -1.77 -8.02
N ARG A 129 -20.60 -1.10 -7.07
CA ARG A 129 -20.18 -1.73 -5.82
C ARG A 129 -21.36 -2.11 -4.94
N SER A 130 -22.38 -1.24 -4.84
CA SER A 130 -23.60 -1.55 -4.09
C SER A 130 -24.43 -2.66 -4.72
N ALA A 131 -24.39 -2.76 -6.05
CA ALA A 131 -25.05 -3.85 -6.77
C ALA A 131 -24.42 -5.20 -6.43
N LEU A 132 -23.10 -5.25 -6.18
CA LEU A 132 -22.42 -6.48 -5.76
C LEU A 132 -22.63 -6.76 -4.27
N ILE A 133 -22.40 -5.75 -3.42
CA ILE A 133 -22.45 -5.89 -1.97
C ILE A 133 -23.22 -4.68 -1.40
N PRO A 134 -24.33 -4.91 -0.67
CA PRO A 134 -25.13 -3.81 -0.15
C PRO A 134 -24.30 -2.93 0.77
N GLY A 135 -24.45 -1.61 0.62
CA GLY A 135 -23.69 -0.61 1.37
C GLY A 135 -22.24 -0.38 0.92
N TRP A 136 -21.67 -1.21 0.03
CA TRP A 136 -20.27 -1.05 -0.41
C TRP A 136 -20.04 0.24 -1.20
N GLY A 137 -21.02 0.72 -1.97
CA GLY A 137 -20.93 2.03 -2.64
C GLY A 137 -20.91 3.21 -1.68
N SER A 138 -21.63 3.11 -0.57
CA SER A 138 -21.62 4.12 0.48
C SER A 138 -20.27 4.14 1.20
N HIS A 139 -19.68 2.97 1.48
CA HIS A 139 -18.30 2.88 1.96
C HIS A 139 -17.30 3.50 0.97
N TYR A 140 -17.41 3.16 -0.32
CA TYR A 140 -16.60 3.74 -1.39
C TYR A 140 -16.68 5.27 -1.42
N GLY A 141 -17.88 5.83 -1.19
CA GLY A 141 -18.12 7.25 -1.05
C GLY A 141 -17.76 7.85 0.31
N ASP A 142 -16.87 7.24 1.09
CA ASP A 142 -16.43 7.73 2.42
C ASP A 142 -17.58 7.83 3.45
N ARG A 143 -18.67 7.09 3.26
CA ARG A 143 -19.82 6.97 4.18
C ARG A 143 -19.84 5.59 4.85
N THR A 144 -18.75 5.24 5.54
CA THR A 144 -18.54 3.92 6.15
C THR A 144 -19.67 3.49 7.09
N ARG A 145 -20.15 4.37 7.98
CA ARG A 145 -21.25 4.04 8.91
C ARG A 145 -22.53 3.66 8.18
N THR A 146 -22.88 4.40 7.13
CA THR A 146 -24.05 4.10 6.30
C THR A 146 -23.86 2.80 5.52
N GLY A 147 -22.65 2.57 4.98
CA GLY A 147 -22.32 1.31 4.31
C GLY A 147 -22.49 0.10 5.24
N ILE A 148 -21.97 0.17 6.46
CA ILE A 148 -22.13 -0.87 7.48
C ILE A 148 -23.60 -1.09 7.83
N ALA A 149 -24.37 -0.01 8.02
CA ALA A 149 -25.79 -0.13 8.35
C ALA A 149 -26.58 -0.90 7.27
N TRP A 150 -26.33 -0.64 5.99
CA TRP A 150 -26.94 -1.41 4.90
C TRP A 150 -26.50 -2.87 4.89
N PHE A 151 -25.21 -3.12 5.09
CA PHE A 151 -24.68 -4.49 5.13
C PHE A 151 -25.30 -5.30 6.28
N VAL A 152 -25.38 -4.73 7.48
CA VAL A 152 -26.00 -5.38 8.65
C VAL A 152 -27.49 -5.62 8.43
N ALA A 153 -28.20 -4.65 7.85
CA ALA A 153 -29.62 -4.79 7.54
C ALA A 153 -29.86 -5.96 6.57
N GLU A 154 -29.09 -6.03 5.48
CA GLU A 154 -29.19 -7.14 4.52
C GLU A 154 -28.83 -8.48 5.18
N ALA A 155 -27.70 -8.55 5.87
CA ALA A 155 -27.22 -9.77 6.51
C ALA A 155 -28.25 -10.33 7.51
N SER A 156 -28.95 -9.45 8.22
CA SER A 156 -30.01 -9.84 9.16
C SER A 156 -31.21 -10.46 8.43
N LEU A 157 -31.64 -9.88 7.30
CA LEU A 157 -32.75 -10.41 6.51
C LEU A 157 -32.40 -11.73 5.84
N VAL A 158 -31.18 -11.86 5.31
CA VAL A 158 -30.67 -13.12 4.75
C VAL A 158 -30.60 -14.20 5.83
N ALA A 159 -30.07 -13.88 7.02
CA ALA A 159 -30.03 -14.82 8.13
C ALA A 159 -31.43 -15.25 8.56
N TYR A 160 -32.38 -14.31 8.60
CA TYR A 160 -33.78 -14.62 8.90
C TYR A 160 -34.39 -15.52 7.81
N ALA A 161 -34.24 -15.19 6.52
CA ALA A 161 -34.72 -16.02 5.42
C ALA A 161 -34.15 -17.45 5.47
N PHE A 162 -32.85 -17.59 5.76
CA PHE A 162 -32.21 -18.90 5.93
C PHE A 162 -32.81 -19.69 7.10
N SER A 163 -33.10 -19.03 8.22
CA SER A 163 -33.77 -19.68 9.36
C SER A 163 -35.19 -20.16 9.03
N GLN A 164 -35.90 -19.44 8.15
CA GLN A 164 -37.24 -19.82 7.69
C GLN A 164 -37.18 -20.93 6.64
N ASP A 165 -36.15 -20.96 5.82
CA ASP A 165 -35.94 -22.04 4.84
C ASP A 165 -35.68 -23.39 5.53
N SER A 166 -34.91 -23.38 6.63
CA SER A 166 -34.75 -24.57 7.48
C SER A 166 -36.09 -25.04 8.07
N GLN A 167 -36.91 -24.12 8.60
CA GLN A 167 -38.23 -24.45 9.15
C GLN A 167 -39.19 -24.97 8.07
N PHE A 168 -39.15 -24.39 6.87
CA PHE A 168 -39.95 -24.86 5.75
C PHE A 168 -39.65 -26.32 5.40
N GLY A 169 -38.37 -26.72 5.48
CA GLY A 169 -37.97 -28.12 5.30
C GLY A 169 -38.59 -29.06 6.36
N ASP A 170 -38.57 -28.65 7.63
CA ASP A 170 -39.16 -29.42 8.72
C ASP A 170 -40.69 -29.52 8.60
N ASP A 171 -41.36 -28.40 8.31
CA ASP A 171 -42.82 -28.34 8.11
C ASP A 171 -43.27 -29.15 6.89
N LEU A 172 -42.45 -29.20 5.83
CA LEU A 172 -42.73 -30.00 4.64
C LEU A 172 -42.73 -31.50 4.98
N ILE A 173 -41.72 -31.96 5.74
CA ILE A 173 -41.64 -33.35 6.19
C ILE A 173 -42.84 -33.69 7.09
N ALA A 174 -43.22 -32.78 8.01
CA ALA A 174 -44.37 -32.97 8.88
C ALA A 174 -45.68 -33.07 8.10
N TYR A 175 -45.87 -32.22 7.10
CA TYR A 175 -47.03 -32.26 6.20
C TYR A 175 -47.07 -33.56 5.40
N GLU A 176 -45.95 -34.01 4.81
CA GLU A 176 -45.87 -35.27 4.07
C GLU A 176 -46.24 -36.47 4.96
N ALA A 177 -45.76 -36.52 6.20
CA ALA A 177 -46.11 -37.57 7.16
C ALA A 177 -47.61 -37.53 7.54
N ALA A 178 -48.20 -36.34 7.68
CA ALA A 178 -49.63 -36.19 7.94
C ALA A 178 -50.49 -36.63 6.75
N VAL A 179 -50.04 -36.37 5.52
CA VAL A 179 -50.67 -36.88 4.29
C VAL A 179 -50.65 -38.41 4.26
N GLU A 180 -49.51 -39.04 4.53
CA GLU A 180 -49.39 -40.51 4.56
C GLU A 180 -50.36 -41.13 5.57
N THR A 181 -50.48 -40.54 6.76
CA THR A 181 -51.40 -41.01 7.80
C THR A 181 -52.87 -40.86 7.39
N TYR A 182 -53.23 -39.75 6.74
CA TYR A 182 -54.57 -39.53 6.19
C TYR A 182 -54.91 -40.53 5.09
N GLU A 183 -53.97 -40.82 4.18
CA GLU A 183 -54.17 -41.78 3.09
C GLU A 183 -54.30 -43.23 3.59
N ALA A 184 -53.68 -43.55 4.73
CA ALA A 184 -53.80 -44.86 5.37
C ALA A 184 -55.07 -45.05 6.21
N ALA A 185 -55.82 -43.99 6.52
CA ALA A 185 -57.00 -44.04 7.38
C ALA A 185 -58.19 -44.73 6.69
N VAL A 186 -58.86 -45.65 7.39
CA VAL A 186 -59.93 -46.49 6.80
C VAL A 186 -61.29 -46.27 7.45
N THR A 187 -61.34 -45.84 8.73
CA THR A 187 -62.60 -45.57 9.43
C THR A 187 -63.01 -44.10 9.33
N ASP A 188 -64.30 -43.80 9.33
CA ASP A 188 -64.81 -42.42 9.24
C ASP A 188 -64.28 -41.51 10.36
N GLU A 189 -64.12 -42.05 11.57
CA GLU A 189 -63.58 -41.31 12.72
C GLU A 189 -62.08 -41.00 12.54
N GLU A 190 -61.27 -41.97 12.11
CA GLU A 190 -59.84 -41.77 11.81
C GLU A 190 -59.65 -40.79 10.65
N ILE A 191 -60.46 -40.91 9.59
CA ILE A 191 -60.43 -40.00 8.44
C ILE A 191 -60.71 -38.56 8.88
N ALA A 192 -61.67 -38.36 9.78
CA ALA A 192 -62.00 -37.03 10.30
C ALA A 192 -60.91 -36.44 11.21
N ALA A 193 -60.23 -37.28 12.01
CA ALA A 193 -59.13 -36.84 12.86
C ALA A 193 -57.89 -36.49 12.02
N THR A 194 -57.41 -37.42 11.21
CA THR A 194 -56.20 -37.27 10.38
C THR A 194 -56.33 -36.17 9.32
N ARG A 195 -57.54 -35.91 8.80
CA ARG A 195 -57.78 -34.73 7.94
C ARG A 195 -57.45 -33.42 8.65
N ARG A 196 -57.85 -33.27 9.91
CA ARG A 196 -57.58 -32.05 10.69
C ARG A 196 -56.07 -31.88 10.92
N ASP A 197 -55.37 -32.97 11.22
CA ASP A 197 -53.92 -32.95 11.44
C ASP A 197 -53.16 -32.57 10.16
N ARG A 198 -53.55 -33.14 9.01
CA ARG A 198 -53.02 -32.76 7.69
C ARG A 198 -53.28 -31.28 7.37
N ASP A 199 -54.50 -30.81 7.58
CA ASP A 199 -54.87 -29.42 7.27
C ASP A 199 -54.10 -28.45 8.17
N ALA A 200 -53.89 -28.78 9.45
CA ALA A 200 -53.05 -28.00 10.35
C ALA A 200 -51.58 -27.96 9.88
N ALA A 201 -51.00 -29.10 9.49
CA ALA A 201 -49.64 -29.15 8.98
C ALA A 201 -49.48 -28.37 7.65
N TYR A 202 -50.51 -28.38 6.80
CA TYR A 202 -50.55 -27.58 5.58
C TYR A 202 -50.58 -26.08 5.87
N ASP A 203 -51.40 -25.65 6.84
CA ASP A 203 -51.47 -24.26 7.28
C ASP A 203 -50.13 -23.79 7.84
N ASP A 204 -49.46 -24.62 8.66
CA ASP A 204 -48.12 -24.34 9.21
C ASP A 204 -47.08 -24.17 8.09
N LEU A 205 -47.00 -25.14 7.16
CA LEU A 205 -46.12 -25.09 5.99
C LEU A 205 -46.33 -23.82 5.16
N THR A 206 -47.59 -23.49 4.85
CA THR A 206 -47.96 -22.30 4.09
C THR A 206 -47.60 -21.02 4.86
N SER A 207 -47.73 -21.02 6.18
CA SER A 207 -47.37 -19.88 7.02
C SER A 207 -45.86 -19.61 7.00
N THR A 208 -45.05 -20.67 7.03
CA THR A 208 -43.58 -20.61 6.99
C THR A 208 -43.09 -20.20 5.60
N GLU A 209 -43.70 -20.72 4.53
CA GLU A 209 -43.45 -20.28 3.15
C GLU A 209 -43.66 -18.76 3.02
N ASN A 210 -44.81 -18.26 3.49
CA ASN A 210 -45.11 -16.83 3.46
C ASN A 210 -44.12 -15.98 4.28
N ARG A 211 -43.60 -16.49 5.40
CA ARG A 211 -42.57 -15.79 6.20
C ARG A 211 -41.24 -15.75 5.45
N ARG A 212 -40.81 -16.86 4.85
CA ARG A 212 -39.60 -16.95 4.02
C ARG A 212 -39.66 -15.97 2.84
N ASP A 213 -40.76 -15.99 2.09
CA ASP A 213 -40.91 -15.15 0.90
C ASP A 213 -40.93 -13.66 1.24
N ARG A 214 -41.61 -13.27 2.33
CA ARG A 214 -41.56 -11.89 2.83
C ARG A 214 -40.13 -11.47 3.21
N ALA A 215 -39.35 -12.35 3.83
CA ALA A 215 -37.96 -12.07 4.20
C ALA A 215 -37.09 -11.86 2.96
N ILE A 216 -37.25 -12.72 1.94
CA ILE A 216 -36.53 -12.61 0.66
C ILE A 216 -36.88 -11.30 -0.04
N TRP A 217 -38.16 -10.98 -0.17
CA TRP A 217 -38.59 -9.72 -0.80
C TRP A 217 -38.14 -8.48 -0.02
N ALA A 218 -38.07 -8.57 1.31
CA ALA A 218 -37.50 -7.51 2.14
C ALA A 218 -35.99 -7.34 1.88
N ALA A 219 -35.23 -8.43 1.80
CA ALA A 219 -33.79 -8.38 1.48
C ALA A 219 -33.55 -7.73 0.12
N VAL A 220 -34.24 -8.21 -0.92
CA VAL A 220 -34.19 -7.60 -2.28
C VAL A 220 -34.49 -6.10 -2.23
N SER A 221 -35.51 -5.70 -1.47
CA SER A 221 -35.88 -4.29 -1.32
C SER A 221 -34.79 -3.47 -0.63
N VAL A 222 -34.19 -3.99 0.45
CA VAL A 222 -33.08 -3.35 1.17
C VAL A 222 -31.85 -3.21 0.28
N HIS A 223 -31.52 -4.24 -0.50
CA HIS A 223 -30.42 -4.21 -1.46
C HIS A 223 -30.61 -3.08 -2.49
N VAL A 224 -31.80 -2.99 -3.10
CA VAL A 224 -32.14 -1.92 -4.07
C VAL A 224 -32.11 -0.53 -3.42
N LEU A 225 -32.59 -0.39 -2.19
CA LEU A 225 -32.52 0.87 -1.44
C LEU A 225 -31.07 1.28 -1.14
N SER A 226 -30.19 0.31 -0.88
CA SER A 226 -28.75 0.56 -0.70
C SER A 226 -28.10 1.09 -1.99
N MET A 227 -28.52 0.56 -3.16
CA MET A 227 -28.08 1.04 -4.47
C MET A 227 -28.56 2.48 -4.74
N ALA A 228 -29.83 2.77 -4.44
CA ALA A 228 -30.41 4.11 -4.56
C ALA A 228 -29.69 5.10 -3.63
N ASP A 229 -29.41 4.71 -2.39
CA ASP A 229 -28.59 5.49 -1.45
C ASP A 229 -27.22 5.82 -2.04
N ALA A 230 -26.51 4.82 -2.56
CA ALA A 230 -25.20 5.00 -3.16
C ALA A 230 -25.20 5.96 -4.37
N TRP A 231 -26.30 6.03 -5.12
CA TRP A 231 -26.44 6.91 -6.28
C TRP A 231 -26.83 8.36 -5.91
N PHE A 232 -27.86 8.52 -5.09
CA PHE A 232 -28.45 9.82 -4.78
C PHE A 232 -27.68 10.56 -3.67
N ARG A 233 -27.25 9.84 -2.64
CA ARG A 233 -26.51 10.40 -1.50
C ARG A 233 -25.00 10.29 -1.65
N PHE A 234 -24.50 9.99 -2.85
CA PHE A 234 -23.07 10.04 -3.14
C PHE A 234 -22.55 11.44 -2.84
N PRO A 235 -21.50 11.61 -2.01
CA PRO A 235 -21.01 12.94 -1.68
C PRO A 235 -20.49 13.61 -2.95
N PHE A 236 -21.17 14.68 -3.33
CA PHE A 236 -20.59 15.70 -4.18
C PHE A 236 -19.69 16.53 -3.26
N GLY A 237 -18.38 16.36 -3.39
CA GLY A 237 -17.44 17.30 -2.79
C GLY A 237 -17.05 18.36 -3.81
N ASP A 238 -16.91 19.59 -3.34
CA ASP A 238 -16.27 20.77 -3.95
C ASP A 238 -14.81 20.48 -4.31
N LEU A 239 -14.61 19.50 -5.17
CA LEU A 239 -13.29 19.09 -5.62
C LEU A 239 -12.84 20.13 -6.64
N PRO A 240 -11.64 20.72 -6.48
CA PRO A 240 -11.13 21.67 -7.45
C PRO A 240 -11.23 21.07 -8.86
N ALA A 241 -11.69 21.88 -9.80
CA ALA A 241 -11.89 21.47 -11.18
C ALA A 241 -10.55 20.98 -11.75
N ARG A 242 -10.46 19.65 -11.93
CA ARG A 242 -9.26 18.89 -12.28
C ARG A 242 -8.14 19.01 -11.23
N PRO A 243 -7.45 17.91 -10.87
CA PRO A 243 -6.28 18.00 -10.01
C PRO A 243 -5.19 18.81 -10.71
N THR A 244 -5.02 20.07 -10.35
CA THR A 244 -3.82 20.83 -10.71
C THR A 244 -2.67 20.30 -9.87
N LEU A 245 -1.61 19.84 -10.55
CA LEU A 245 -0.39 19.43 -9.87
C LEU A 245 0.28 20.69 -9.32
N ALA A 246 0.40 20.78 -8.01
CA ALA A 246 1.23 21.79 -7.39
C ALA A 246 2.70 21.31 -7.45
N SER A 247 3.59 22.17 -7.93
CA SER A 247 5.03 21.90 -8.01
C SER A 247 5.83 22.96 -7.28
N HIS A 248 7.05 22.63 -6.85
CA HIS A 248 8.02 23.64 -6.43
C HIS A 248 8.78 24.14 -7.68
N GLY A 249 8.84 25.46 -7.85
CA GLY A 249 9.75 26.13 -8.75
C GLY A 249 11.20 25.92 -8.32
N ALA A 250 12.14 26.10 -9.24
CA ALA A 250 13.57 25.88 -9.02
C ALA A 250 14.17 26.72 -7.86
N ASN A 251 13.45 27.74 -7.42
CA ASN A 251 13.76 28.69 -6.36
C ASN A 251 13.01 28.40 -5.03
N GLY A 252 12.24 27.31 -4.93
CA GLY A 252 11.47 26.96 -3.73
C GLY A 252 10.12 27.67 -3.61
N GLU A 253 9.71 28.44 -4.62
CA GLU A 253 8.37 29.03 -4.69
C GLU A 253 7.35 28.02 -5.23
N PHE A 254 6.10 28.05 -4.74
CA PHE A 254 5.06 27.15 -5.24
C PHE A 254 4.59 27.60 -6.63
N ALA A 255 4.79 26.76 -7.64
CA ALA A 255 4.30 26.97 -9.01
C ALA A 255 3.17 25.98 -9.32
N THR A 256 1.99 26.51 -9.65
CA THR A 256 0.90 25.71 -10.26
C THR A 256 1.27 25.37 -11.69
N GLU A 257 1.53 24.08 -11.97
CA GLU A 257 1.73 23.61 -13.34
C GLU A 257 0.35 23.44 -13.99
N ILE A 258 0.03 24.31 -14.97
CA ILE A 258 -1.16 24.13 -15.79
C ILE A 258 -0.87 22.96 -16.72
N ALA A 259 -1.38 21.77 -16.39
CA ALA A 259 -1.26 20.59 -17.23
C ALA A 259 -2.09 20.77 -18.52
N LEU A 260 -1.51 21.42 -19.52
CA LEU A 260 -2.01 21.41 -20.90
C LEU A 260 -1.54 20.11 -21.55
N ARG A 261 -2.36 19.05 -21.47
CA ARG A 261 -2.19 17.87 -22.32
C ARG A 261 -3.44 17.68 -23.17
N TRP A 262 -3.20 17.73 -24.48
CA TRP A 262 -4.16 17.49 -25.55
C TRP A 262 -4.65 16.04 -25.51
N GLU A 263 -5.96 15.82 -25.50
CA GLU A 263 -6.57 14.50 -25.70
C GLU A 263 -6.95 14.34 -27.17
N PHE A 264 -6.41 13.32 -27.83
CA PHE A 264 -7.02 12.77 -29.04
C PHE A 264 -8.14 11.81 -28.62
N ARG A 265 -9.31 12.11 -29.20
CA ARG A 265 -10.60 11.42 -29.32
C ARG A 265 -10.76 10.00 -28.75
#